data_AF-A0A2H3AML9-F1
#
_entry.id   AF-A0A2H3AML9-F1
#
_cell.length_a   1.000
_cell.length_b   1.000
_cell.length_c   1.000
_cell.angle_alpha   90.00
_cell.angle_beta   90.00
_cell.angle_gamma   90.00
#
_symmetry.space_group_name_H-M   'P 1'
#
loop_
_entity.id
_entity.type
_entity.pdbx_description
1 polymer ?
#
loop_
_entity_poly.entity_id
_entity_poly.type
_entity_poly.pdbx_seq_one_letter_code
_entity_poly.pdbx_strand_id
1 'polypeptide(L)'
;MTRKMNRNEWFSQYFPDTLKPLDWTKQADIKYESLPEVTLSAFTKIGRENLPILVLKQQSYTGRKPIIPSSLADTPCADLGAARLLEKLNTVLGTSYNPEKPSLSTLLEDYITKDYDFGTLYGHLRPFWYDSLSDIEHKLRTREAKDLEMRRDVLVNNRIISSLLRPRRVWDLYSN
;
A
#
# COMPACT_ATOMS: atom_id res chain seq x y z
N MET A 1 -35.20 -13.93 5.75
CA MET A 1 -34.18 -13.23 6.55
C MET A 1 -32.81 -13.68 6.08
N THR A 2 -32.02 -12.79 5.48
CA THR A 2 -30.65 -13.10 5.07
C THR A 2 -29.77 -13.25 6.32
N ARG A 3 -29.17 -14.43 6.51
CA ARG A 3 -28.20 -14.68 7.61
C ARG A 3 -27.06 -13.67 7.48
N LYS A 4 -26.84 -12.87 8.53
CA LYS A 4 -25.72 -11.93 8.58
C LYS A 4 -24.49 -12.66 9.10
N MET A 5 -23.35 -12.42 8.47
CA MET A 5 -22.11 -13.08 8.84
C MET A 5 -21.63 -12.58 10.22
N ASN A 6 -21.18 -13.48 11.09
CA ASN A 6 -20.61 -13.13 12.39
C ASN A 6 -19.08 -12.96 12.34
N ARG A 7 -18.48 -12.46 13.43
CA ARG A 7 -17.03 -12.22 13.51
C ARG A 7 -16.20 -13.47 13.22
N ASN A 8 -16.60 -14.63 13.75
CA ASN A 8 -15.83 -15.86 13.60
C ASN A 8 -15.92 -16.39 12.17
N GLU A 9 -17.10 -16.30 11.54
CA GLU A 9 -17.28 -16.64 10.13
C GLU A 9 -16.45 -15.73 9.23
N TRP A 10 -16.50 -14.41 9.47
CA TRP A 10 -15.65 -13.44 8.76
C TRP A 10 -14.17 -13.80 8.92
N PHE A 11 -13.75 -14.08 10.15
CA PHE A 11 -12.38 -14.45 10.44
C PHE A 11 -12.00 -15.73 9.70
N SER A 12 -12.74 -16.81 9.82
CA SER A 12 -12.43 -18.07 9.13
C SER A 12 -12.37 -17.92 7.60
N GLN A 13 -13.24 -17.11 7.01
CA GLN A 13 -13.27 -16.89 5.56
C GLN A 13 -12.11 -16.02 5.07
N TYR A 14 -11.82 -14.92 5.77
CA TYR A 14 -10.90 -13.89 5.29
C TYR A 14 -9.53 -13.89 5.96
N PHE A 15 -9.33 -14.64 7.06
CA PHE A 15 -8.06 -14.69 7.80
C PHE A 15 -6.84 -14.97 6.90
N PRO A 16 -6.88 -15.95 5.98
CA PRO A 16 -5.76 -16.18 5.07
C PRO A 16 -5.44 -14.95 4.21
N ASP A 17 -6.45 -14.22 3.75
CA ASP A 17 -6.28 -13.04 2.90
C ASP A 17 -5.89 -11.78 3.71
N THR A 18 -6.22 -11.71 5.02
CA THR A 18 -5.74 -10.66 5.94
C THR A 18 -4.28 -10.86 6.41
N LEU A 19 -3.80 -12.11 6.39
CA LEU A 19 -2.43 -12.48 6.72
C LEU A 19 -1.49 -12.58 5.52
N LYS A 20 -1.98 -12.85 4.31
CA LYS A 20 -1.17 -12.86 3.07
C LYS A 20 -0.40 -11.56 2.78
N PRO A 21 -0.80 -10.37 3.25
CA PRO A 21 0.06 -9.18 3.19
C PRO A 21 1.25 -9.21 4.17
N LEU A 22 1.16 -10.04 5.22
CA LEU A 22 2.25 -10.32 6.18
C LEU A 22 3.15 -11.45 5.67
N ASP A 23 2.61 -12.37 4.87
CA ASP A 23 3.36 -13.29 4.03
C ASP A 23 3.88 -12.51 2.81
N TRP A 24 4.75 -11.55 3.13
CA TRP A 24 5.64 -10.90 2.17
C TRP A 24 6.20 -11.98 1.24
N THR A 25 6.29 -11.70 -0.05
CA THR A 25 7.09 -12.58 -0.89
C THR A 25 8.46 -12.59 -0.23
N LYS A 26 9.00 -13.77 0.12
CA LYS A 26 10.35 -13.85 0.74
C LYS A 26 11.35 -12.96 0.01
N GLN A 27 11.14 -12.77 -1.30
CA GLN A 27 11.83 -11.83 -2.15
C GLN A 27 11.74 -10.36 -1.70
N ALA A 28 10.57 -9.83 -1.35
CA ALA A 28 10.42 -8.48 -0.84
C ALA A 28 11.23 -8.26 0.45
N ASP A 29 11.19 -9.21 1.39
CA ASP A 29 11.95 -9.09 2.64
C ASP A 29 13.46 -9.12 2.40
N ILE A 30 13.92 -10.08 1.58
CA ILE A 30 15.32 -10.16 1.16
C ILE A 30 15.75 -8.84 0.49
N LYS A 31 14.88 -8.24 -0.34
CA LYS A 31 15.16 -6.96 -0.98
C LYS A 31 15.21 -5.82 0.04
N TYR A 32 14.29 -5.75 0.99
CA TYR A 32 14.29 -4.72 2.02
C TYR A 32 15.52 -4.81 2.93
N GLU A 33 16.01 -6.01 3.23
CA GLU A 33 17.27 -6.16 3.97
C GLU A 33 18.46 -5.54 3.22
N SER A 34 18.44 -5.54 1.89
CA SER A 34 19.48 -4.93 1.05
C SER A 34 19.34 -3.40 0.87
N LEU A 35 18.21 -2.80 1.26
CA LEU A 35 18.00 -1.36 1.16
C LEU A 35 18.77 -0.61 2.26
N PRO A 36 19.19 0.64 1.99
CA PRO A 36 19.77 1.48 3.03
C PRO A 36 18.75 1.76 4.13
N GLU A 37 19.23 1.89 5.36
CA GLU A 37 18.40 2.35 6.46
C GLU A 37 18.02 3.82 6.27
N VAL A 38 16.74 4.11 6.42
CA VAL A 38 16.17 5.45 6.26
C VAL A 38 15.52 5.89 7.55
N THR A 39 15.59 7.19 7.84
CA THR A 39 14.87 7.81 8.95
C THR A 39 13.87 8.82 8.41
N LEU A 40 12.58 8.61 8.67
CA LEU A 40 11.54 9.60 8.47
C LEU A 40 11.17 10.20 9.83
N SER A 41 11.12 11.53 9.92
CA SER A 41 10.58 12.22 11.09
C SER A 41 9.45 13.17 10.67
N ALA A 42 8.41 13.23 11.50
CA ALA A 42 7.25 14.09 11.25
C ALA A 42 7.59 15.59 11.33
N PHE A 43 8.61 15.95 12.11
CA PHE A 43 9.02 17.34 12.37
C PHE A 43 9.64 18.06 11.16
N THR A 44 10.26 17.33 10.23
CA THR A 44 10.92 17.96 9.06
C THR A 44 9.93 18.27 7.93
N LYS A 45 8.70 17.77 8.02
CA LYS A 45 7.75 17.75 6.90
C LYS A 45 6.79 18.94 6.86
N ILE A 46 6.59 19.61 7.99
CA ILE A 46 5.67 20.75 8.10
C ILE A 46 6.49 21.89 8.71
N GLY A 47 6.80 22.92 7.94
CA GLY A 47 7.42 24.16 8.44
C GLY A 47 6.46 24.98 9.32
N ARG A 48 5.64 24.34 10.15
CA ARG A 48 4.73 24.97 11.12
C ARG A 48 4.99 24.45 12.51
N GLU A 49 4.75 25.36 13.42
CA GLU A 49 5.03 25.34 14.84
C GLU A 49 4.36 24.14 15.52
N ASN A 50 5.22 23.26 16.03
CA ASN A 50 5.04 22.16 16.98
C ASN A 50 3.65 22.04 17.65
N LEU A 51 2.77 21.22 17.07
CA LEU A 51 1.84 20.45 17.90
C LEU A 51 2.53 19.13 18.25
N PRO A 52 2.73 18.80 19.53
CA PRO A 52 3.33 17.53 19.91
C PRO A 52 2.42 16.40 19.46
N ILE A 53 2.86 15.62 18.47
CA ILE A 53 2.20 14.38 18.08
C ILE A 53 2.27 13.46 19.31
N LEU A 54 1.15 13.26 20.00
CA LEU A 54 1.09 12.50 21.26
C LEU A 54 1.45 11.01 21.09
N VAL A 55 1.40 10.52 19.84
CA VAL A 55 1.71 9.12 19.51
C VAL A 55 3.18 9.03 19.08
N LEU A 56 4.07 8.72 20.04
CA LEU A 56 5.52 8.57 19.82
C LEU A 56 5.87 7.69 18.62
N LYS A 57 5.10 6.62 18.38
CA LYS A 57 5.30 5.70 17.24
C LYS A 57 4.94 6.28 15.87
N GLN A 58 4.39 7.48 15.81
CA GLN A 58 4.13 8.24 14.57
C GLN A 58 5.11 9.42 14.40
N GLN A 59 6.03 9.64 15.33
CA GLN A 59 6.96 10.78 15.27
C GLN A 59 8.17 10.50 14.40
N SER A 60 8.72 9.30 14.50
CA SER A 60 9.85 8.88 13.70
C SER A 60 9.79 7.40 13.38
N TYR A 61 10.26 7.08 12.18
CA TYR A 61 10.52 5.73 11.75
C TYR A 61 11.99 5.65 11.35
N THR A 62 12.69 4.64 11.87
CA THR A 62 14.03 4.26 11.42
C THR A 62 14.03 2.79 11.04
N GLY A 63 14.49 2.48 9.83
CA GLY A 63 14.70 1.12 9.38
C GLY A 63 14.84 1.02 7.86
N ARG A 64 14.92 -0.21 7.35
CA ARG A 64 15.22 -0.49 5.93
C ARG A 64 13.99 -0.76 5.08
N LYS A 65 12.79 -0.84 5.68
CA LYS A 65 11.58 -1.01 4.88
C LYS A 65 11.40 0.25 4.04
N PRO A 66 11.01 0.10 2.77
CA PRO A 66 10.74 1.24 1.93
C PRO A 66 9.53 1.97 2.47
N ILE A 67 9.70 3.26 2.70
CA ILE A 67 8.70 4.15 3.28
C ILE A 67 8.52 5.33 2.34
N ILE A 68 7.32 5.88 2.30
CA ILE A 68 7.03 7.09 1.54
C ILE A 68 6.65 8.21 2.51
N PRO A 69 7.18 9.43 2.33
CA PRO A 69 6.68 10.56 3.10
C PRO A 69 5.24 10.83 2.69
N SER A 70 4.37 11.22 3.62
CA SER A 70 2.95 11.40 3.25
C SER A 70 2.74 12.52 2.21
N SER A 71 3.67 13.47 2.03
CA SER A 71 3.59 14.49 0.96
C SER A 71 3.71 13.84 -0.42
N LEU A 72 4.55 12.81 -0.54
CA LEU A 72 4.59 11.99 -1.73
C LEU A 72 3.33 11.13 -1.82
N ALA A 73 2.90 10.49 -0.73
CA ALA A 73 1.70 9.65 -0.72
C ALA A 73 0.45 10.40 -1.19
N ASP A 74 0.29 11.65 -0.74
CA ASP A 74 -0.83 12.53 -1.05
C ASP A 74 -0.72 13.18 -2.45
N THR A 75 0.38 12.96 -3.18
CA THR A 75 0.55 13.50 -4.54
C THR A 75 -0.36 12.75 -5.51
N PRO A 76 -1.27 13.44 -6.24
CA PRO A 76 -2.04 12.82 -7.32
C PRO A 76 -1.15 12.19 -8.38
N CYS A 77 -1.51 11.02 -8.88
CA CYS A 77 -0.75 10.35 -9.94
C CYS A 77 -0.70 11.20 -11.22
N ALA A 78 -1.77 11.95 -11.51
CA ALA A 78 -1.87 12.84 -12.66
C ALA A 78 -0.80 13.96 -12.67
N ASP A 79 -0.34 14.40 -11.50
CA ASP A 79 0.68 15.47 -11.38
C ASP A 79 2.09 14.98 -11.74
N LEU A 80 2.30 13.66 -11.77
CA LEU A 80 3.60 13.04 -11.99
C LEU A 80 3.73 12.46 -13.41
N GLY A 81 2.67 11.85 -13.94
CA GLY A 81 2.71 11.09 -15.20
C GLY A 81 3.46 9.75 -15.06
N ALA A 82 3.21 8.81 -15.97
CA ALA A 82 3.65 7.41 -15.82
C ALA A 82 5.17 7.25 -15.64
N ALA A 83 5.97 8.02 -16.39
CA ALA A 83 7.43 7.96 -16.31
C ALA A 83 7.96 8.35 -14.91
N ARG A 84 7.48 9.45 -14.32
CA ARG A 84 7.90 9.88 -12.97
C ARG A 84 7.32 8.99 -11.88
N LEU A 85 6.12 8.43 -12.08
CA LEU A 85 5.57 7.43 -11.16
C LEU A 85 6.50 6.22 -11.08
N LEU A 86 6.95 5.70 -12.22
CA LEU A 86 7.89 4.59 -12.27
C LEU A 86 9.23 4.95 -11.63
N GLU A 87 9.77 6.12 -11.94
CA GLU A 87 11.01 6.62 -11.33
C GLU A 87 10.92 6.61 -9.81
N LYS A 88 9.86 7.17 -9.24
CA LYS A 88 9.66 7.21 -7.79
C LYS A 88 9.47 5.82 -7.19
N LEU A 89 8.73 4.93 -7.85
CA LEU A 89 8.60 3.53 -7.40
C LEU A 89 9.96 2.83 -7.39
N ASN A 90 10.75 3.00 -8.46
CA ASN A 90 12.11 2.49 -8.56
C ASN A 90 13.01 3.02 -7.45
N THR A 91 12.95 4.33 -7.17
CA THR A 91 13.72 4.94 -6.06
C THR A 91 13.30 4.37 -4.70
N VAL A 92 12.00 4.35 -4.40
CA VAL A 92 11.48 3.92 -3.10
C VAL A 92 11.74 2.42 -2.88
N LEU A 93 11.61 1.60 -3.91
CA LEU A 93 11.70 0.14 -3.82
C LEU A 93 13.09 -0.41 -4.20
N GLY A 94 14.05 0.47 -4.52
CA GLY A 94 15.42 0.09 -4.88
C GLY A 94 15.51 -0.77 -6.15
N THR A 95 14.73 -0.45 -7.17
CA THR A 95 14.69 -1.15 -8.46
C THR A 95 15.03 -0.21 -9.61
N SER A 96 15.18 -0.78 -10.81
CA SER A 96 15.53 -0.04 -12.04
C SER A 96 14.72 -0.54 -13.24
N TYR A 97 13.40 -0.73 -13.07
CA TYR A 97 12.55 -1.13 -14.19
C TYR A 97 12.52 -0.07 -15.29
N ASN A 98 12.57 -0.52 -16.54
CA ASN A 98 12.59 0.35 -17.71
C ASN A 98 11.21 0.97 -17.98
N PRO A 99 11.08 2.31 -18.12
CA PRO A 99 9.84 2.97 -18.54
C PRO A 99 9.31 2.53 -19.90
N GLU A 100 10.16 2.05 -20.79
CA GLU A 100 9.77 1.56 -22.12
C GLU A 100 9.03 0.23 -22.07
N LYS A 101 8.93 -0.42 -20.90
CA LYS A 101 8.16 -1.65 -20.75
C LYS A 101 6.66 -1.34 -20.91
N PRO A 102 6.03 -1.76 -22.03
CA PRO A 102 4.68 -1.28 -22.35
C PRO A 102 3.64 -1.69 -21.30
N SER A 103 3.74 -2.91 -20.77
CA SER A 103 2.80 -3.41 -19.75
C SER A 103 2.81 -2.60 -18.46
N LEU A 104 3.98 -2.09 -18.06
CA LEU A 104 4.11 -1.29 -16.84
C LEU A 104 3.64 0.14 -17.06
N SER A 105 3.95 0.70 -18.23
CA SER A 105 3.47 2.02 -18.64
C SER A 105 1.93 2.05 -18.67
N THR A 106 1.29 1.11 -19.36
CA THR A 106 -0.18 1.00 -19.41
C THR A 106 -0.80 0.85 -18.02
N LEU A 107 -0.18 0.05 -17.15
CA LEU A 107 -0.64 -0.08 -15.77
C LEU A 107 -0.61 1.25 -15.03
N LEU A 108 0.49 2.02 -15.13
CA LEU A 108 0.61 3.31 -14.44
C LEU A 108 -0.36 4.37 -14.99
N GLU A 109 -0.64 4.34 -16.30
CA GLU A 109 -1.65 5.20 -16.93
C GLU A 109 -3.08 4.89 -16.43
N ASP A 110 -3.39 3.63 -16.10
CA ASP A 110 -4.67 3.27 -15.48
C ASP A 110 -4.84 3.91 -14.09
N TYR A 111 -3.77 4.00 -13.29
CA TYR A 111 -3.80 4.71 -12.00
C TYR A 111 -3.97 6.22 -12.16
N ILE A 112 -3.37 6.81 -13.19
CA ILE A 112 -3.56 8.22 -13.54
C ILE A 112 -5.02 8.48 -13.92
N THR A 113 -5.58 7.64 -14.79
CA THR A 113 -6.96 7.78 -15.27
C THR A 113 -8.00 7.61 -14.15
N LYS A 114 -7.68 6.82 -13.13
CA LYS A 114 -8.53 6.61 -11.94
C LYS A 114 -8.43 7.71 -10.88
N ASP A 115 -7.63 8.75 -11.11
CA ASP A 115 -7.40 9.85 -10.17
C ASP A 115 -6.91 9.35 -8.79
N TYR A 116 -6.05 8.33 -8.81
CA TYR A 116 -5.45 7.80 -7.59
C TYR A 116 -4.26 8.65 -7.15
N ASP A 117 -4.03 8.64 -5.83
CA ASP A 117 -2.84 9.23 -5.22
C ASP A 117 -1.66 8.23 -5.25
N PHE A 118 -0.43 8.73 -5.13
CA PHE A 118 0.77 7.90 -5.15
C PHE A 118 0.77 6.87 -4.03
N GLY A 119 0.19 7.20 -2.87
CA GLY A 119 0.06 6.28 -1.73
C GLY A 119 -0.78 5.05 -2.07
N THR A 120 -1.89 5.25 -2.78
CA THR A 120 -2.77 4.19 -3.27
C THR A 120 -2.05 3.32 -4.31
N LEU A 121 -1.41 3.94 -5.30
CA LEU A 121 -0.55 3.26 -6.28
C LEU A 121 0.52 2.40 -5.59
N TYR A 122 1.26 3.00 -4.66
CA TYR A 122 2.33 2.35 -3.92
C TYR A 122 1.81 1.15 -3.12
N GLY A 123 0.71 1.34 -2.38
CA GLY A 123 0.09 0.28 -1.58
C GLY A 123 -0.39 -0.92 -2.41
N HIS A 124 -0.91 -0.67 -3.62
CA HIS A 124 -1.35 -1.72 -4.52
C HIS A 124 -0.19 -2.49 -5.18
N LEU A 125 0.86 -1.77 -5.61
CA LEU A 125 1.95 -2.36 -6.40
C LEU A 125 3.06 -2.97 -5.54
N ARG A 126 3.40 -2.37 -4.39
CA ARG A 126 4.48 -2.83 -3.50
C ARG A 126 4.44 -4.35 -3.23
N PRO A 127 3.29 -4.98 -2.94
CA PRO A 127 3.25 -6.41 -2.61
C PRO A 127 3.64 -7.35 -3.76
N PHE A 128 3.59 -6.88 -5.00
CA PHE A 128 3.87 -7.67 -6.19
C PHE A 128 5.10 -7.16 -6.95
N TRP A 129 5.77 -6.13 -6.41
CA TRP A 129 6.77 -5.39 -7.15
C TRP A 129 7.98 -6.23 -7.55
N TYR A 130 8.41 -7.13 -6.68
CA TYR A 130 9.58 -7.99 -6.92
C TYR A 130 9.25 -9.33 -7.58
N ASP A 131 7.96 -9.63 -7.75
CA ASP A 131 7.50 -10.84 -8.44
C ASP A 131 7.60 -10.69 -9.97
N SER A 132 7.22 -11.75 -10.70
CA SER A 132 6.91 -11.60 -12.11
C SER A 132 5.79 -10.58 -12.31
N LEU A 133 6.10 -9.51 -13.05
CA LEU A 133 5.16 -8.48 -13.46
C LEU A 133 4.29 -8.91 -14.65
N SER A 134 4.45 -10.14 -15.18
CA SER A 134 3.64 -10.65 -16.31
C SER A 134 2.15 -10.70 -16.00
N ASP A 135 1.80 -11.12 -14.77
CA ASP A 135 0.42 -11.35 -14.36
C ASP A 135 -0.06 -10.34 -13.31
N ILE A 136 0.62 -9.18 -13.23
CA ILE A 136 0.36 -8.18 -12.19
C ILE A 136 -1.06 -7.65 -12.25
N GLU A 137 -1.60 -7.39 -13.44
CA GLU A 137 -2.98 -6.92 -13.61
C GLU A 137 -4.00 -7.91 -13.05
N HIS A 138 -3.84 -9.20 -13.37
CA HIS A 138 -4.72 -10.25 -12.86
C HIS A 138 -4.63 -10.38 -11.33
N LYS A 139 -3.40 -10.33 -10.78
CA LYS A 139 -3.17 -10.33 -9.33
C LYS A 139 -3.83 -9.13 -8.65
N LEU A 140 -3.74 -7.93 -9.23
CA LEU A 140 -4.36 -6.71 -8.73
C LEU A 140 -5.88 -6.80 -8.74
N ARG A 141 -6.49 -7.19 -9.88
CA ARG A 141 -7.95 -7.36 -9.99
C ARG A 141 -8.49 -8.37 -8.97
N THR A 142 -7.79 -9.49 -8.79
CA THR A 142 -8.15 -10.51 -7.80
C THR A 142 -8.08 -9.95 -6.38
N ARG A 143 -7.05 -9.16 -6.06
CA ARG A 143 -6.91 -8.53 -4.74
C ARG A 143 -7.98 -7.49 -4.48
N GLU A 144 -8.28 -6.65 -5.47
CA GLU A 144 -9.31 -5.61 -5.37
C GLU A 144 -10.70 -6.22 -5.16
N ALA A 145 -11.05 -7.23 -5.95
CA ALA A 145 -12.32 -7.95 -5.78
C ALA A 145 -12.47 -8.56 -4.38
N LYS A 146 -11.40 -9.19 -3.87
CA LYS A 146 -11.37 -9.76 -2.51
C LYS A 146 -11.45 -8.71 -1.42
N ASP A 147 -10.75 -7.58 -1.55
CA ASP A 147 -10.84 -6.47 -0.58
C ASP A 147 -12.27 -5.90 -0.56
N LEU A 148 -12.91 -5.74 -1.73
CA LEU A 148 -14.30 -5.30 -1.82
C LEU A 148 -15.26 -6.29 -1.15
N GLU A 149 -15.11 -7.59 -1.40
CA GLU A 149 -15.91 -8.65 -0.76
C GLU A 149 -15.74 -8.61 0.76
N MET A 150 -14.49 -8.66 1.23
CA MET A 150 -14.13 -8.60 2.64
C MET A 150 -14.72 -7.37 3.35
N ARG A 151 -14.70 -6.20 2.69
CA ARG A 151 -15.25 -4.94 3.22
C ARG A 151 -16.76 -4.86 3.18
N ARG A 152 -17.42 -5.52 2.23
CA ARG A 152 -18.88 -5.66 2.24
C ARG A 152 -19.31 -6.54 3.41
N ASP A 153 -18.58 -7.62 3.63
CA ASP A 153 -18.89 -8.66 4.59
C ASP A 153 -18.55 -8.30 6.05
N VAL A 154 -17.57 -7.41 6.27
CA VAL A 154 -17.22 -6.92 7.60
C VAL A 154 -18.27 -5.94 8.17
N LEU A 155 -19.12 -5.37 7.32
CA LEU A 155 -20.10 -4.36 7.69
C LEU A 155 -21.44 -5.02 8.00
N VAL A 156 -21.75 -5.16 9.29
CA VAL A 156 -22.99 -5.75 9.77
C VAL A 156 -23.71 -4.76 10.67
N ASN A 157 -24.96 -4.40 10.32
CA ASN A 157 -25.74 -3.38 11.03
C ASN A 157 -24.97 -2.06 11.19
N ASN A 158 -24.29 -1.61 10.13
CA ASN A 158 -23.42 -0.43 10.12
C ASN A 158 -22.28 -0.47 11.16
N ARG A 159 -21.87 -1.67 11.61
CA ARG A 159 -20.72 -1.87 12.49
C ARG A 159 -19.69 -2.76 11.83
N ILE A 160 -18.43 -2.39 11.98
CA ILE A 160 -17.29 -3.22 11.58
C ILE A 160 -17.13 -4.32 12.62
N ILE A 161 -17.32 -5.58 12.22
CA ILE A 161 -17.29 -6.72 13.14
C ILE A 161 -15.87 -7.22 13.43
N SER A 162 -14.87 -6.84 12.63
CA SER A 162 -13.47 -7.29 12.73
C SER A 162 -12.48 -6.13 12.68
N SER A 163 -11.60 -6.06 13.67
CA SER A 163 -10.48 -5.09 13.73
C SER A 163 -9.29 -5.49 12.85
N LEU A 164 -9.30 -6.69 12.25
CA LEU A 164 -8.24 -7.15 11.35
C LEU A 164 -8.40 -6.59 9.94
N LEU A 165 -9.51 -5.91 9.66
CA LEU A 165 -9.71 -5.18 8.43
C LEU A 165 -8.69 -4.02 8.36
N ARG A 166 -7.79 -4.08 7.38
CA ARG A 166 -6.74 -3.05 7.24
C ARG A 166 -7.30 -1.75 6.62
N PRO A 167 -6.75 -0.58 6.98
CA PRO A 167 -7.07 0.70 6.35
C PRO A 167 -6.86 0.68 4.82
N ARG A 168 -7.66 1.47 4.08
CA ARG A 168 -7.61 1.54 2.60
C ARG A 168 -6.40 2.30 2.06
N ARG A 169 -6.02 3.40 2.72
CA ARG A 169 -5.04 4.38 2.20
C ARG A 169 -3.60 4.15 2.62
N VAL A 170 -3.36 3.26 3.57
CA VAL A 170 -2.02 3.02 4.09
C VAL A 170 -1.90 1.54 4.44
N TRP A 171 -1.31 0.81 3.50
CA TRP A 171 -0.63 -0.43 3.82
C TRP A 171 0.65 -0.06 4.59
N ASP A 172 0.71 -0.55 5.82
CA ASP A 172 1.86 -0.53 6.75
C ASP A 172 1.94 0.70 7.67
N LEU A 173 2.15 0.43 8.96
CA LEU A 173 2.51 1.36 10.05
C LEU A 173 3.84 2.13 9.80
N TYR A 174 4.29 2.17 8.54
CA TYR A 174 5.55 2.71 8.06
C TYR A 174 5.33 3.95 7.17
N SER A 175 4.08 4.31 6.91
CA SER A 175 3.73 5.61 6.33
C SER A 175 2.91 6.36 7.38
N ASN A 176 3.47 7.47 7.85
CA ASN A 176 2.87 8.36 8.86
C ASN A 176 1.54 8.95 8.41
#